data_AF-Q1DF12-F1
#
_entry.id   AF-Q1DF12-F1
#
_cell.length_a   1.000
_cell.length_b   1.000
_cell.length_c   1.000
_cell.angle_alpha   90.00
_cell.angle_beta   90.00
_cell.angle_gamma   90.00
#
_symmetry.space_group_name_H-M   'P 1'
#
loop_
_entity.id
_entity.type
_entity.pdbx_description
1 polymer ?
#
loop_
_entity_poly.entity_id
_entity_poly.type
_entity_poly.pdbx_seq_one_letter_code
_entity_poly.pdbx_strand_id
1 'polypeptide(L)' 'MWPTEVLEPQAFPAHIAAAAGSVVALGGPHTLEEVEREHTLRVMASAPTLDEAAKVLGIDAPTLWCKRKKYESGGKGEG' A
#
# COMPACT_ATOMS: atom_id res chain seq x y z
N MET A 1 -19.90 -30.63 -3.73
CA MET A 1 -20.15 -29.21 -4.05
C MET A 1 -19.53 -28.37 -2.95
N TRP A 2 -18.35 -27.81 -3.19
CA TRP A 2 -17.77 -26.80 -2.29
C TRP A 2 -18.44 -25.45 -2.63
N PRO A 3 -18.96 -24.69 -1.67
CA PRO A 3 -19.73 -23.50 -2.00
C PRO A 3 -18.81 -22.29 -2.24
N THR A 4 -19.04 -21.64 -3.38
CA THR A 4 -18.75 -20.23 -3.75
C THR A 4 -17.29 -19.75 -3.85
N GLU A 5 -17.00 -19.18 -5.03
CA GLU A 5 -15.74 -18.65 -5.55
C GLU A 5 -15.18 -17.38 -4.87
N VAL A 6 -15.85 -16.82 -3.85
CA VAL A 6 -15.48 -15.53 -3.26
C VAL A 6 -15.33 -15.65 -1.75
N LEU A 7 -14.12 -15.39 -1.25
CA LEU A 7 -13.80 -15.34 0.18
C LEU A 7 -13.82 -13.88 0.66
N GLU A 8 -14.66 -13.60 1.64
CA GLU A 8 -14.68 -12.30 2.32
C GLU A 8 -13.37 -12.09 3.12
N PRO A 9 -12.86 -10.85 3.27
CA PRO A 9 -11.63 -10.57 4.02
C PRO A 9 -11.63 -11.13 5.45
N GLN A 10 -12.78 -11.13 6.13
CA GLN A 10 -12.97 -11.74 7.46
C GLN A 10 -12.86 -13.27 7.49
N ALA A 11 -12.86 -13.95 6.35
CA ALA A 11 -12.57 -15.39 6.26
C ALA A 11 -11.06 -15.69 6.35
N PHE A 12 -10.21 -14.67 6.24
CA PHE A 12 -8.77 -14.81 6.40
C PHE A 12 -8.34 -14.59 7.86
N PRO A 13 -7.23 -15.21 8.31
CA PRO A 13 -6.60 -14.90 9.59
C PRO A 13 -6.38 -13.40 9.80
N ALA A 14 -6.48 -12.92 11.05
CA ALA A 14 -6.47 -11.50 11.38
C ALA A 14 -5.32 -10.69 10.77
N HIS A 15 -4.12 -11.28 10.63
CA HIS A 15 -2.96 -10.61 10.04
C HIS A 15 -3.09 -10.40 8.52
N ILE A 16 -3.82 -11.26 7.81
CA ILE A 16 -4.14 -11.13 6.38
C ILE A 16 -5.32 -10.18 6.21
N ALA A 17 -6.35 -10.31 7.04
CA ALA A 17 -7.49 -9.40 7.04
C ALA A 17 -7.08 -7.95 7.35
N ALA A 18 -6.12 -7.74 8.26
CA ALA A 18 -5.58 -6.42 8.57
C ALA A 18 -4.85 -5.77 7.38
N ALA A 19 -4.23 -6.56 6.50
CA ALA A 19 -3.60 -6.05 5.29
C ALA A 19 -4.61 -5.53 4.25
N ALA A 20 -5.87 -5.98 4.30
CA ALA A 20 -6.96 -5.44 3.47
C ALA A 20 -7.45 -4.05 3.92
N GLY A 21 -6.93 -3.52 5.03
CA GLY A 21 -7.45 -2.34 5.71
C GLY A 21 -7.10 -0.98 5.10
N SER A 22 -6.36 -0.90 4.00
CA SER A 22 -6.13 0.39 3.34
C SER A 22 -7.17 0.66 2.26
N VAL A 23 -7.99 1.67 2.51
CA VAL A 23 -9.26 2.00 1.85
C VAL A 23 -9.09 2.99 0.69
N VAL A 24 -7.85 3.38 0.35
CA VAL A 24 -7.64 4.41 -0.69
C VAL A 24 -8.08 3.89 -2.06
N ALA A 25 -9.22 4.38 -2.52
CA ALA A 25 -9.82 4.02 -3.80
C ALA A 25 -9.71 5.18 -4.81
N LEU A 26 -9.39 4.86 -6.06
CA LEU A 26 -9.37 5.86 -7.14
C LEU A 26 -10.78 6.41 -7.37
N GLY A 27 -10.87 7.75 -7.50
CA GLY A 27 -12.15 8.46 -7.59
C GLY A 27 -12.89 8.62 -6.27
N GLY A 28 -12.33 8.12 -5.16
CA GLY A 28 -12.83 8.35 -3.80
C GLY A 28 -12.42 9.72 -3.24
N PRO A 29 -12.90 10.07 -2.03
CA PRO A 29 -12.62 11.35 -1.37
C PRO A 29 -11.24 11.33 -0.69
N HIS A 30 -10.18 11.11 -1.48
CA HIS A 30 -8.79 11.11 -1.02
C HIS A 30 -7.99 12.19 -1.72
N THR A 31 -7.07 12.78 -0.98
CA THR A 31 -6.05 13.68 -1.54
C THR A 31 -5.09 12.92 -2.45
N LEU A 32 -4.43 13.64 -3.35
CA LEU A 32 -3.42 13.05 -4.22
C LEU A 32 -2.27 12.46 -3.39
N GLU A 33 -1.89 13.14 -2.32
CA GLU A 33 -0.83 12.73 -1.39
C GLU A 33 -1.15 11.40 -0.70
N GLU A 34 -2.41 11.17 -0.31
CA GLU A 34 -2.85 9.91 0.29
C GLU A 34 -2.80 8.76 -0.73
N VAL A 35 -3.26 9.01 -1.96
CA VAL A 35 -3.19 8.03 -3.06
C VAL A 35 -1.76 7.68 -3.40
N GLU A 36 -0.89 8.67 -3.54
CA GLU A 36 0.52 8.48 -3.86
C GLU A 36 1.25 7.71 -2.75
N ARG A 37 1.00 8.08 -1.48
CA ARG A 37 1.57 7.38 -0.32
C ARG A 37 1.16 5.92 -0.30
N GLU A 38 -0.13 5.64 -0.43
CA GLU A 38 -0.63 4.26 -0.41
C GLU A 38 -0.05 3.44 -1.56
N HIS A 39 -0.05 3.98 -2.78
CA HIS A 39 0.51 3.31 -3.94
C HIS A 39 2.00 3.00 -3.74
N THR A 40 2.77 3.97 -3.24
CA THR A 40 4.19 3.81 -2.94
C THR A 40 4.42 2.67 -1.93
N LEU A 41 3.69 2.67 -0.81
CA LEU A 41 3.83 1.65 0.24
C LEU A 41 3.47 0.24 -0.26
N ARG A 42 2.39 0.10 -1.04
CA ARG A 42 1.99 -1.20 -1.61
C ARG A 42 3.01 -1.73 -2.59
N VAL A 43 3.49 -0.90 -3.50
CA VAL A 43 4.50 -1.31 -4.48
C VAL A 43 5.76 -1.77 -3.77
N MET A 44 6.24 -1.01 -2.78
CA MET A 44 7.40 -1.40 -1.97
C MET A 44 7.21 -2.70 -1.18
N ALA A 45 6.00 -2.96 -0.66
CA ALA A 45 5.70 -4.19 0.06
C ALA A 45 5.60 -5.42 -0.86
N SER A 46 5.16 -5.21 -2.11
CA SER A 46 5.00 -6.29 -3.10
C SER A 46 6.27 -6.61 -3.89
N ALA A 47 7.15 -5.63 -4.07
CA ALA A 47 8.33 -5.76 -4.92
C ALA A 47 9.46 -6.54 -4.22
N PRO A 48 10.23 -7.38 -4.95
CA PRO A 48 11.36 -8.10 -4.38
C PRO A 48 12.51 -7.21 -3.90
N THR A 49 12.68 -6.04 -4.53
CA THR A 49 13.75 -5.08 -4.22
C THR A 49 13.26 -3.63 -4.36
N LEU A 50 14.01 -2.71 -3.75
CA LEU A 50 13.74 -1.27 -3.88
C LEU A 50 13.87 -0.77 -5.32
N ASP A 51 14.82 -1.32 -6.08
CA ASP A 51 15.03 -0.96 -7.49
C ASP A 51 13.85 -1.41 -8.37
N GLU A 52 13.33 -2.63 -8.15
CA GLU A 52 12.13 -3.10 -8.85
C GLU A 52 10.89 -2.26 -8.49
N ALA A 53 10.74 -1.88 -7.21
CA ALA A 53 9.69 -0.95 -6.79
C ALA A 53 9.81 0.42 -7.48
N ALA A 54 11.03 0.96 -7.58
CA ALA A 54 11.30 2.25 -8.22
C ALA A 54 10.94 2.23 -9.72
N LYS A 55 11.25 1.12 -10.42
CA LYS A 55 10.85 0.92 -11.83
C LYS A 55 9.33 0.93 -12.00
N VAL A 56 8.59 0.25 -11.12
CA VAL A 56 7.12 0.23 -11.16
C VAL A 56 6.55 1.63 -10.93
N LEU A 57 7.13 2.39 -9.99
CA LEU A 57 6.70 3.76 -9.68
C LEU A 57 7.17 4.81 -10.70
N GLY A 58 8.06 4.45 -11.62
CA GLY A 58 8.63 5.37 -12.61
C GLY A 58 9.53 6.46 -11.99
N ILE A 59 10.18 6.16 -10.86
CA ILE A 59 11.10 7.08 -10.17
C ILE A 59 12.46 6.39 -9.93
N ASP A 60 13.43 7.14 -9.43
CA ASP A 60 14.72 6.56 -9.03
C ASP A 60 14.68 5.97 -7.61
N ALA A 61 15.56 5.00 -7.35
CA ALA A 61 15.66 4.32 -6.06
C ALA A 61 16.06 5.26 -4.90
N PRO A 62 16.97 6.25 -5.07
CA PRO A 62 17.25 7.24 -4.03
C PRO A 62 16.02 8.06 -3.61
N THR A 63 15.20 8.49 -4.57
CA THR A 63 13.95 9.23 -4.34
C THR A 63 12.96 8.36 -3.59
N LEU A 64 12.82 7.09 -3.99
CA LEU A 64 11.97 6.13 -3.29
C LEU A 64 12.45 5.89 -1.85
N TRP A 65 13.76 5.85 -1.62
CA TRP A 65 14.34 5.72 -0.27
C TRP A 65 14.03 6.94 0.61
N CYS A 66 14.13 8.15 0.07
CA CYS A 66 13.76 9.39 0.76
C CYS A 66 12.26 9.39 1.12
N LYS A 67 11.39 8.97 0.20
CA LYS A 67 9.95 8.80 0.44
C LYS A 67 9.68 7.77 1.54
N ARG A 68 10.34 6.59 1.50
CA ARG A 68 10.25 5.57 2.56
C ARG A 68 10.52 6.17 3.93
N LYS A 69 11.65 6.87 4.07
CA LYS A 69 12.03 7.50 5.34
C LYS A 69 11.02 8.54 5.81
N LYS A 70 10.48 9.35 4.90
CA LYS A 70 9.43 10.32 5.20
C LYS A 70 8.15 9.65 5.71
N TYR A 71 7.79 8.50 5.16
CA TYR A 71 6.58 7.77 5.59
C TYR A 71 6.77 6.99 6.88
N GLU A 72 7.97 6.47 7.15
CA GLU A 72 8.33 5.84 8.43
C GLU A 72 8.30 6.84 9.60
N SER A 73 8.73 8.09 9.37
CA SER A 73 8.72 9.15 10.40
C SER A 73 7.39 9.89 10.53
N GLY A 74 6.48 9.76 9.56
CA GLY A 74 5.20 10.47 9.48
C GLY A 74 3.99 9.72 10.04
N GLY A 75 4.16 8.57 10.70
CA GLY A 75 3.06 7.73 11.24
C GLY A 75 2.25 8.34 12.40
N LYS A 76 2.41 9.63 12.68
CA LYS A 76 1.63 10.36 13.69
C LYS A 76 0.95 11.58 13.06
N GLY A 77 -0.10 11.33 12.29
CA GLY A 77 -1.19 12.28 12.03
C GLY A 77 -2.47 11.49 12.24
N GLU A 78 -3.21 11.68 13.33
CA GLU A 78 -4.17 12.77 13.56
C GLU A 78 -5.16 12.91 12.40
N GLY A 79 -6.40 12.49 12.65
CA GLY A 79 -7.54 12.45 11.74
C GLY A 79 -8.50 11.33 12.11
#